data_AF-A0A843T4J5-F1
#
_entry.id   AF-A0A843T4J5-F1
#
_cell.length_a   1.000
_cell.length_b   1.000
_cell.length_c   1.000
_cell.angle_alpha   90.00
_cell.angle_beta   90.00
_cell.angle_gamma   90.00
#
_symmetry.space_group_name_H-M   'P 1'
#
loop_
_entity.id
_entity.type
_entity.pdbx_description
1 polymer ?
#
loop_
_entity_poly.entity_id
_entity_poly.type
_entity_poly.pdbx_seq_one_letter_code
_entity_poly.pdbx_strand_id
1 'polypeptide(L)' 'MTPLKEADWVVRRLGDGEPDDKKLQRVYRMARNGVLPSVRLGRKVRFDPEVIERWIAQGGTAIQR' A
#
# COMPACT_ATOMS: atom_id res chain seq x y z
N MET A 1 14.88 0.16 12.57
CA MET A 1 14.58 0.20 11.12
C MET A 1 13.48 -0.80 10.84
N THR A 2 12.29 -0.34 10.49
CA THR A 2 11.12 -1.21 10.28
C THR A 2 11.25 -1.97 8.95
N PRO A 3 11.06 -3.30 8.90
CA PRO A 3 11.23 -4.05 7.67
C PRO A 3 10.09 -3.75 6.68
N LEU A 4 10.47 -3.46 5.43
CA LEU A 4 9.52 -3.21 4.36
C LEU A 4 8.65 -4.44 4.06
N LYS A 5 7.35 -4.21 3.90
CA LYS A 5 6.33 -5.25 3.70
C LYS A 5 5.99 -5.44 2.24
N GLU A 6 5.42 -6.61 1.96
CA GLU A 6 4.84 -6.99 0.67
C GLU A 6 3.40 -6.48 0.54
N ALA A 7 2.83 -6.49 -0.66
CA ALA A 7 1.49 -5.98 -0.93
C ALA A 7 0.37 -6.69 -0.14
N ASP A 8 0.53 -8.00 0.11
CA ASP A 8 -0.38 -8.82 0.89
C ASP A 8 -0.55 -8.32 2.35
N TRP A 9 0.49 -7.73 2.93
CA TRP A 9 0.38 -7.08 4.24
C TRP A 9 -0.53 -5.85 4.19
N VAL A 10 -0.44 -5.04 3.13
CA VAL A 10 -1.30 -3.87 2.94
C VAL A 10 -2.75 -4.28 2.70
N VAL A 11 -2.99 -5.35 1.93
CA VAL A 11 -4.32 -5.90 1.67
C VAL A 11 -5.05 -6.22 2.98
N ARG A 12 -4.37 -6.87 3.93
CA ARG A 12 -4.95 -7.15 5.25
C ARG A 12 -5.26 -5.89 6.06
N ARG A 13 -4.56 -4.79 5.79
CA ARG A 13 -4.73 -3.55 6.54
C ARG A 13 -5.88 -2.68 6.06
N LEU A 14 -6.23 -2.74 4.76
CA LEU A 14 -7.30 -1.93 4.17
C LEU A 14 -8.71 -2.44 4.49
N GLY A 15 -8.87 -3.72 4.83
CA GLY A 15 -9.99 -4.22 5.65
C GLY A 15 -11.41 -3.86 5.19
N ASP A 16 -11.73 -4.04 3.92
CA ASP A 16 -12.98 -3.53 3.30
C ASP A 16 -13.91 -4.64 2.74
N GLY A 17 -13.79 -5.89 3.22
CA GLY A 17 -14.74 -6.98 2.93
C GLY A 17 -14.66 -7.63 1.53
N GLU A 18 -13.87 -7.10 0.60
CA GLU A 18 -13.65 -7.66 -0.75
C GLU A 18 -12.72 -8.90 -0.75
N PRO A 19 -12.84 -9.86 -1.71
CA PRO A 19 -11.87 -10.95 -1.87
C PRO A 19 -10.43 -10.48 -2.15
N ASP A 20 -9.45 -11.22 -1.61
CA ASP A 20 -8.03 -10.84 -1.55
C ASP A 20 -7.39 -10.59 -2.93
N ASP A 21 -7.76 -11.36 -3.96
CA ASP A 21 -7.20 -11.19 -5.31
C ASP A 21 -7.51 -9.82 -5.93
N LYS A 22 -8.73 -9.30 -5.70
CA LYS A 22 -9.15 -7.97 -6.20
C LYS A 22 -8.46 -6.86 -5.42
N LYS A 23 -8.31 -7.02 -4.10
CA LYS A 23 -7.59 -6.08 -3.24
C LYS A 23 -6.13 -5.98 -3.63
N LEU A 24 -5.48 -7.10 -3.94
CA LEU A 24 -4.08 -7.11 -4.34
C LEU A 24 -3.85 -6.33 -5.64
N GLN A 25 -4.71 -6.53 -6.65
CA GLN A 25 -4.66 -5.76 -7.90
C GLN A 25 -4.88 -4.26 -7.64
N ARG A 26 -5.81 -3.90 -6.76
CA ARG A 26 -6.08 -2.51 -6.37
C ARG A 26 -4.87 -1.88 -5.68
N VAL A 27 -4.22 -2.58 -4.74
CA VAL A 27 -2.99 -2.11 -4.07
C VAL A 27 -1.90 -1.81 -5.09
N TYR A 28 -1.64 -2.72 -6.03
CA TYR A 28 -0.65 -2.47 -7.09
C TYR A 28 -1.02 -1.30 -7.99
N ARG A 29 -2.31 -1.16 -8.34
CA ARG A 29 -2.81 -0.03 -9.13
C ARG A 29 -2.63 1.29 -8.39
N MET A 30 -2.99 1.36 -7.11
CA MET A 30 -2.82 2.55 -6.28
C MET A 30 -1.35 2.93 -6.12
N ALA A 31 -0.48 1.94 -5.86
CA ALA A 31 0.97 2.16 -5.79
C ALA A 31 1.54 2.67 -7.11
N ARG A 32 1.11 2.10 -8.24
CA ARG A 32 1.50 2.56 -9.58
C ARG A 32 1.06 3.99 -9.87
N ASN A 33 -0.13 4.36 -9.42
CA ASN A 33 -0.72 5.68 -9.64
C ASN A 33 -0.28 6.73 -8.60
N GLY A 34 0.57 6.37 -7.64
CA GLY A 34 1.05 7.28 -6.59
C GLY A 34 0.04 7.60 -5.49
N VAL A 35 -1.08 6.87 -5.44
CA VAL A 35 -2.10 7.07 -4.40
C VAL A 35 -1.65 6.44 -3.09
N LEU A 36 -1.07 5.24 -3.17
CA LEU A 36 -0.59 4.48 -2.02
C LEU A 36 0.92 4.63 -1.87
N PRO A 37 1.44 5.03 -0.69
CA PRO A 37 2.89 5.16 -0.46
C PRO A 37 3.60 3.84 -0.71
N SER A 38 4.62 3.85 -1.56
CA SER A 38 5.40 2.64 -1.85
C SER A 38 6.82 2.98 -2.29
N VAL A 39 7.72 2.02 -2.07
CA VAL A 39 9.11 2.07 -2.51
C VAL A 39 9.29 1.01 -3.59
N ARG A 40 9.86 1.40 -4.73
CA ARG A 40 10.26 0.45 -5.78
C ARG A 40 11.71 0.01 -5.59
N LEU A 41 11.90 -1.28 -5.39
CA LEU A 41 13.22 -1.92 -5.30
C LEU A 41 13.38 -2.84 -6.51
N GLY A 42 13.92 -2.27 -7.59
CA GLY A 42 13.98 -2.94 -8.89
C GLY A 42 12.58 -3.30 -9.39
N ARG A 43 12.32 -4.60 -9.55
CA ARG A 43 11.01 -5.14 -9.99
C ARG A 43 9.99 -5.31 -8.88
N LYS A 44 10.40 -5.19 -7.61
CA LYS A 44 9.53 -5.40 -6.45
C LYS A 44 8.97 -4.06 -5.96
N VAL A 45 7.72 -4.08 -5.52
CA VAL A 45 7.07 -2.97 -4.81
C VAL A 45 7.03 -3.34 -3.34
N ARG A 46 7.44 -2.41 -2.49
CA ARG A 46 7.55 -2.58 -1.05
C ARG A 46 6.88 -1.43 -0.31
N PHE A 47 6.44 -1.70 0.91
CA PHE A 47 5.65 -0.76 1.69
C PHE A 47 6.28 -0.57 3.06
N ASP A 48 6.51 0.68 3.45
CA ASP A 48 6.93 1.01 4.80
C ASP A 48 5.68 1.01 5.71
N PRO A 49 5.61 0.15 6.74
CA PRO A 49 4.46 0.09 7.63
C PRO A 49 4.12 1.43 8.26
N GLU A 50 5.11 2.18 8.75
CA GLU A 50 4.87 3.42 9.48
C GLU A 50 4.27 4.49 8.57
N VAL A 51 4.72 4.53 7.31
CA VAL A 51 4.17 5.44 6.30
C VAL A 51 2.76 5.04 5.91
N ILE A 52 2.49 3.74 5.75
CA ILE A 52 1.15 3.25 5.44
C ILE A 52 0.17 3.55 6.57
N GLU A 53 0.53 3.29 7.83
CA GLU A 53 -0.33 3.60 8.98
C GLU A 53 -0.65 5.10 9.05
N ARG A 54 0.35 5.97 8.83
CA ARG A 54 0.14 7.43 8.78
C ARG A 54 -0.80 7.84 7.64
N TRP A 55 -0.62 7.24 6.47
CA TRP A 55 -1.48 7.50 5.31
C TRP A 55 -2.94 7.05 5.55
N ILE A 56 -3.14 5.89 6.18
CA ILE A 56 -4.47 5.42 6.59
C ILE A 56 -5.08 6.40 7.60
N ALA A 57 -4.32 6.82 8.60
CA ALA A 57 -4.79 7.77 9.62
C ALA A 57 -5.19 9.14 9.03
N GLN A 58 -4.62 9.52 7.88
CA GLN A 58 -4.96 10.73 7.13
C GLN A 58 -6.16 10.55 6.19
N GLY A 59 -6.85 9.41 6.24
CA GLY A 59 -8.02 9.12 5.41
C GLY A 59 -7.70 8.51 4.04
N GLY A 60 -6.46 8.09 3.80
CA GLY A 60 -6.09 7.37 2.58
C GLY A 60 -6.08 8.23 1.31
N THR A 61 -5.74 9.51 1.43
CA THR A 61 -5.70 10.46 0.31
C THR A 61 -4.48 10.27 -0.57
N ALA A 62 -4.59 10.56 -1.88
CA ALA A 62 -3.47 10.41 -2.80
C ALA A 62 -2.25 11.23 -2.37
N ILE A 63 -1.05 10.67 -2.54
CA ILE A 63 0.19 11.43 -2.30
C ILE A 63 0.33 12.43 -3.44
N GLN A 64 0.21 13.72 -3.15
CA GLN A 64 0.57 14.76 -4.10
C GLN A 64 2.08 14.67 -4.36
N ARG A 65 2.44 14.52 -5.64
CA ARG A 65 3.83 14.60 -6.09
C ARG A 65 4.29 16.05 -6.16
#